data_AF-A0AAV2YPV4-F1
#
_entry.id   AF-A0AAV2YPV4-F1
#
_cell.length_a   1.000
_cell.length_b   1.000
_cell.length_c   1.000
_cell.angle_alpha   90.00
_cell.angle_beta   90.00
_cell.angle_gamma   90.00
#
_symmetry.space_group_name_H-M   'P 1'
#
loop_
_entity.id
_entity.type
_entity.pdbx_description
1 polymer ?
#
loop_
_entity_poly.entity_id
_entity_poly.type
_entity_poly.pdbx_seq_one_letter_code
_entity_poly.pdbx_strand_id
1 'polypeptide(L)'
;MNLYGWLDWIVNDNRELAFCEKPRARKYSRLQPVCRSTLKKYLRGLGDCVEDAIVEELRGKRVGFEFDSWSDGVTHYKKLDSGALLDLFDQVLDRFELDVGQLCFAVGDNASINVAFAARAGIPLIGCFSHRLNLAVKDLLMDHEAYLSKINSLMRVLKTLKNRARLRKLDVPAPVQRNDTRWSSTFIMLQRYLL
;
A
#
# COMPACT_ATOMS: atom_id res chain seq x y z
N MET A 1 3.24 -1.16 34.71
CA MET A 1 2.39 -0.68 33.60
C MET A 1 2.37 -1.74 32.52
N ASN A 2 1.19 -2.28 32.16
CA ASN A 2 1.06 -3.38 31.18
C ASN A 2 0.81 -2.88 29.75
N LEU A 3 1.68 -1.97 29.28
CA LEU A 3 1.64 -1.37 27.94
C LEU A 3 1.58 -2.39 26.81
N TYR A 4 2.29 -3.50 26.96
CA TYR A 4 2.33 -4.57 25.96
C TYR A 4 0.91 -5.00 25.57
N GLY A 5 0.00 -5.21 26.52
CA GLY A 5 -1.37 -5.63 26.21
C GLY A 5 -2.16 -4.59 25.40
N TRP A 6 -1.89 -3.29 25.61
CA TRP A 6 -2.50 -2.24 24.79
C TRP A 6 -1.89 -2.16 23.40
N LEU A 7 -0.57 -2.32 23.28
CA LEU A 7 0.13 -2.33 21.99
C LEU A 7 -0.24 -3.55 21.16
N ASP A 8 -0.34 -4.72 21.78
CA ASP A 8 -0.77 -5.98 21.16
C ASP A 8 -2.13 -5.82 20.47
N TRP A 9 -3.13 -5.30 21.20
CA TRP A 9 -4.45 -5.02 20.63
C TRP A 9 -4.44 -3.96 19.53
N ILE A 10 -3.57 -2.96 19.60
CA ILE A 10 -3.53 -1.91 18.59
C ILE A 10 -2.86 -2.41 17.32
N VAL A 11 -1.72 -3.08 17.46
CA VAL A 11 -0.88 -3.51 16.34
C VAL A 11 -1.46 -4.77 15.70
N ASN A 12 -1.75 -5.81 16.47
CA ASN A 12 -2.15 -7.13 15.93
C ASN A 12 -3.62 -7.17 15.53
N ASP A 13 -4.48 -6.38 16.17
CA ASP A 13 -5.92 -6.32 15.90
C ASP A 13 -6.33 -5.09 15.06
N ASN A 14 -5.36 -4.30 14.59
CA ASN A 14 -5.53 -3.06 13.83
C ASN A 14 -6.58 -2.13 14.47
N ARG A 15 -6.49 -1.93 15.79
CA ARG A 15 -7.38 -1.02 16.53
C ARG A 15 -6.84 0.41 16.45
N GLU A 16 -7.75 1.38 16.47
CA GLU A 16 -7.34 2.78 16.52
C GLU A 16 -6.57 3.11 17.81
N LEU A 17 -5.63 4.05 17.73
CA LEU A 17 -4.82 4.47 18.89
C LEU A 17 -5.66 4.98 20.07
N ALA A 18 -6.84 5.56 19.81
CA ALA A 18 -7.76 6.04 20.85
C ALA A 18 -8.50 4.91 21.58
N PHE A 19 -8.34 3.65 21.15
CA PHE A 19 -9.02 2.51 21.74
C PHE A 19 -8.73 2.35 23.24
N CYS A 20 -7.51 2.63 23.69
CA CYS A 20 -7.12 2.57 25.10
C CYS A 20 -7.86 3.59 26.00
N GLU A 21 -8.50 4.59 25.40
CA GLU A 21 -9.26 5.63 26.08
C GLU A 21 -10.77 5.35 26.09
N LYS A 22 -11.24 4.38 25.30
CA LYS A 22 -12.68 4.10 25.20
C LYS A 22 -13.23 3.58 26.52
N PRO A 23 -14.36 4.13 27.01
CA PRO A 23 -14.98 3.69 28.27
C PRO A 23 -15.25 2.18 28.33
N ARG A 24 -15.72 1.58 27.22
CA ARG A 24 -15.97 0.13 27.15
C ARG A 24 -14.67 -0.68 27.22
N ALA A 25 -13.63 -0.27 26.49
CA ALA A 25 -12.33 -0.96 26.53
C ALA A 25 -11.75 -0.95 27.96
N ARG A 26 -11.84 0.20 28.64
CA ARG A 26 -11.41 0.32 30.04
C ARG A 26 -12.28 -0.51 31.00
N LYS A 27 -13.60 -0.51 30.81
CA LYS A 27 -14.55 -1.28 31.65
C LYS A 27 -14.32 -2.79 31.56
N TYR A 28 -13.99 -3.30 30.38
CA TYR A 28 -13.93 -4.74 30.10
C TYR A 28 -12.52 -5.30 30.00
N SER A 29 -11.46 -4.49 30.09
CA SER A 29 -10.07 -4.99 30.16
C SER A 29 -9.56 -5.04 31.61
N ARG A 30 -8.57 -5.90 31.85
CA ARG A 30 -7.76 -5.90 33.08
C ARG A 30 -6.52 -5.01 32.97
N LEU A 31 -6.38 -4.26 31.88
CA LEU A 31 -5.20 -3.44 31.60
C LEU A 31 -5.28 -2.10 32.35
N GLN A 32 -4.13 -1.61 32.82
CA GLN A 32 -4.07 -0.31 33.51
C GLN A 32 -4.41 0.80 32.50
N PRO A 33 -5.25 1.78 32.87
CA PRO A 33 -5.59 2.87 31.98
C PRO A 33 -4.35 3.61 31.46
N VAL A 34 -4.30 3.82 30.15
CA VAL A 34 -3.28 4.64 29.49
C VAL A 34 -3.97 5.67 28.60
N CYS A 35 -3.32 6.81 28.37
CA CYS A 35 -3.76 7.79 27.40
C CYS A 35 -3.07 7.58 26.05
N ARG A 36 -3.72 8.04 24.99
CA ARG A 36 -3.26 7.92 23.60
C ARG A 36 -1.86 8.53 23.41
N SER A 37 -1.58 9.66 24.05
CA SER A 37 -0.29 10.34 23.94
C SER A 37 0.85 9.51 24.51
N THR A 38 0.64 8.91 25.69
CA THR A 38 1.60 7.99 26.31
C THR A 38 1.78 6.75 25.44
N LEU A 39 0.69 6.12 25.00
CA LEU A 39 0.77 4.91 24.17
C LEU A 39 1.49 5.17 22.83
N LYS A 40 1.26 6.32 22.21
CA LYS A 40 1.98 6.77 21.00
C LYS A 40 3.48 6.97 21.26
N LYS A 41 3.89 7.40 22.46
CA LYS A 41 5.31 7.51 22.82
C LYS A 41 5.95 6.12 22.88
N TYR A 42 5.30 5.16 23.52
CA TYR A 42 5.80 3.79 23.59
C TYR A 42 5.78 3.06 22.25
N LEU A 43 4.76 3.29 21.40
CA LEU A 43 4.74 2.75 20.06
C LEU A 43 5.91 3.25 19.20
N ARG A 44 6.30 4.53 19.36
CA ARG A 44 7.49 5.07 18.70
C ARG A 44 8.78 4.41 19.20
N GLY A 45 8.95 4.31 20.51
CA GLY A 45 10.12 3.63 21.08
C GLY A 45 10.18 2.14 20.73
N LEU A 46 9.03 1.47 20.61
CA LEU A 46 8.96 0.11 20.08
C LEU A 46 9.42 0.07 18.62
N GLY A 47 9.03 1.05 17.81
CA GLY A 47 9.53 1.22 16.45
C GLY A 47 11.06 1.30 16.42
N ASP A 48 11.66 2.16 17.25
CA ASP A 48 13.12 2.27 17.34
C ASP A 48 13.77 0.92 17.70
N CYS A 49 13.25 0.20 18.71
CA CYS A 49 13.79 -1.11 19.08
C CYS A 49 13.62 -2.19 17.99
N VAL A 50 12.52 -2.15 17.23
CA VAL A 50 12.30 -3.07 16.10
C VAL A 50 13.27 -2.75 14.97
N GLU A 51 13.52 -1.48 14.71
CA GLU A 51 14.48 -1.05 13.70
C GLU A 51 15.92 -1.45 14.08
N ASP A 52 16.32 -1.28 15.34
CA ASP A 52 17.60 -1.78 15.85
C ASP A 52 17.73 -3.31 15.67
N ALA A 53 16.65 -4.06 15.93
CA ALA A 53 16.64 -5.50 15.72
C ALA A 53 16.74 -5.88 14.24
N ILE A 54 16.13 -5.10 13.34
CA ILE A 54 16.25 -5.28 11.88
C ILE A 54 17.68 -4.98 11.43
N VAL A 55 18.31 -3.91 11.94
CA VAL A 55 19.72 -3.58 11.65
C VAL A 55 20.62 -4.78 11.97
N GLU A 56 20.51 -5.31 13.20
CA GLU A 56 21.31 -6.46 13.62
C GLU A 56 21.00 -7.72 12.80
N GLU A 57 19.73 -7.95 12.46
CA GLU A 57 19.34 -9.07 11.61
C GLU A 57 19.88 -8.94 10.19
N LEU A 58 19.98 -7.74 9.62
CA LEU A 58 20.45 -7.52 8.25
C LEU A 58 21.97 -7.30 8.14
N ARG A 59 22.67 -7.10 9.27
CA ARG A 59 24.12 -6.82 9.32
C ARG A 59 24.92 -7.87 8.55
N GLY A 60 25.64 -7.42 7.52
CA GLY A 60 26.48 -8.27 6.67
C GLY A 60 25.73 -9.23 5.73
N LYS A 61 24.39 -9.19 5.69
CA LYS A 61 23.59 -10.00 4.77
C LYS A 61 23.41 -9.30 3.43
N ARG A 62 23.27 -10.11 2.38
CA ARG A 62 22.81 -9.64 1.07
C ARG A 62 21.31 -9.38 1.12
N VAL A 63 20.88 -8.26 0.57
CA VAL A 63 19.49 -7.81 0.63
C VAL A 63 18.94 -7.53 -0.77
N GLY A 64 17.66 -7.84 -0.96
CA GLY A 64 16.87 -7.41 -2.10
C GLY A 64 15.85 -6.38 -1.62
N PHE A 65 15.55 -5.38 -2.45
CA PHE A 65 14.58 -4.35 -2.12
C PHE A 65 13.33 -4.49 -2.96
N GLU A 66 12.17 -4.50 -2.33
CA GLU A 66 10.87 -4.39 -3.02
C GLU A 66 10.25 -3.05 -2.66
N PHE A 67 9.82 -2.31 -3.67
CA PHE A 67 9.11 -1.05 -3.46
C PHE A 67 7.89 -0.98 -4.37
N ASP A 68 6.79 -0.51 -3.81
CA ASP A 68 5.54 -0.33 -4.53
C ASP A 68 5.15 1.15 -4.47
N SER A 69 4.82 1.70 -5.65
CA SER A 69 4.37 3.08 -5.79
C SER A 69 3.04 3.09 -6.50
N TRP A 70 2.04 3.71 -5.87
CA TRP A 70 0.73 3.93 -6.49
C TRP A 70 0.29 5.38 -6.35
N SER A 71 -0.55 5.82 -7.28
CA SER A 71 -1.23 7.12 -7.20
C SER A 71 -2.67 6.93 -6.72
N ASP A 72 -3.10 7.67 -5.70
CA ASP A 72 -4.48 7.60 -5.19
C ASP A 72 -5.43 8.64 -5.82
N GLY A 73 -4.89 9.55 -6.63
CA GLY A 73 -5.65 10.56 -7.39
C GLY A 73 -6.31 11.66 -6.55
N VAL A 74 -6.10 11.67 -5.23
CA VAL A 74 -6.72 12.63 -4.29
C VAL A 74 -5.66 13.30 -3.42
N THR A 75 -4.59 12.58 -3.10
CA THR A 75 -3.48 13.09 -2.32
C THR A 75 -2.38 13.56 -3.27
N HIS A 76 -2.02 14.84 -3.17
CA HIS A 76 -0.85 15.40 -3.84
C HIS A 76 0.44 14.88 -3.20
N TYR A 77 0.69 13.56 -3.23
CA TYR A 77 2.05 13.09 -3.10
C TYR A 77 2.81 13.65 -4.30
N LYS A 78 3.87 14.42 -4.05
CA LYS A 78 4.82 14.82 -5.09
C LYS A 78 5.14 13.55 -5.88
N LYS A 79 4.91 13.57 -7.19
CA LYS A 79 5.32 12.48 -8.07
C LYS A 79 6.82 12.31 -7.82
N LEU A 80 7.23 11.21 -7.17
CA LEU A 80 8.64 10.95 -6.97
C LEU A 80 9.24 10.80 -8.36
N ASP A 81 10.19 11.65 -8.70
CA ASP A 81 11.08 11.37 -9.81
C ASP A 81 12.16 10.39 -9.35
N SER A 82 13.01 9.97 -10.29
CA SER A 82 14.10 9.05 -9.96
C SER A 82 15.09 9.61 -8.93
N GLY A 83 15.22 10.94 -8.80
CA GLY A 83 16.07 11.58 -7.81
C GLY A 83 15.47 11.48 -6.42
N ALA A 84 14.20 11.88 -6.26
CA ALA A 84 13.49 11.76 -5.00
C ALA A 84 13.40 10.31 -4.51
N LEU A 85 13.29 9.33 -5.43
CA LEU A 85 13.31 7.91 -5.08
C LEU A 85 14.68 7.47 -4.55
N LEU A 86 15.78 8.00 -5.09
CA LEU A 86 17.11 7.73 -4.57
C LEU A 86 17.35 8.43 -3.24
N ASP A 87 16.89 9.66 -3.05
CA ASP A 87 17.00 10.34 -1.75
C ASP A 87 16.25 9.58 -0.66
N LEU A 88 15.09 9.00 -0.99
CA LEU A 88 14.35 8.12 -0.09
C LEU A 88 15.12 6.82 0.16
N PHE A 89 15.75 6.29 -0.88
CA PHE A 89 16.53 5.05 -0.78
C PHE A 89 17.76 5.23 0.11
N ASP A 90 18.51 6.32 -0.06
CA ASP A 90 19.66 6.66 0.79
C ASP A 90 19.23 6.82 2.25
N GLN A 91 18.09 7.46 2.52
CA GLN A 91 17.53 7.54 3.87
C GLN A 91 17.21 6.16 4.46
N VAL A 92 16.73 5.21 3.66
CA VAL A 92 16.43 3.84 4.12
C VAL A 92 17.73 3.07 4.36
N LEU A 93 18.73 3.20 3.49
CA LEU A 93 20.05 2.59 3.70
C LEU A 93 20.69 3.10 4.99
N ASP A 94 20.69 4.42 5.20
CA ASP A 94 21.22 5.06 6.41
C ASP A 94 20.46 4.61 7.65
N ARG A 95 19.12 4.55 7.58
CA ARG A 95 18.27 4.18 8.73
C ARG A 95 18.50 2.74 9.18
N PHE A 96 18.81 1.83 8.24
CA PHE A 96 19.04 0.42 8.54
C PHE A 96 20.52 0.00 8.50
N GLU A 97 21.46 0.97 8.49
CA GLU A 97 22.91 0.75 8.42
C GLU A 97 23.32 -0.21 7.29
N LEU A 98 22.67 -0.10 6.13
CA LEU A 98 22.91 -0.96 4.97
C LEU A 98 23.92 -0.33 4.02
N ASP A 99 24.94 -1.10 3.65
CA ASP A 99 25.86 -0.71 2.59
C ASP A 99 25.25 -0.98 1.20
N VAL A 100 25.54 -0.10 0.24
CA VAL A 100 25.08 -0.26 -1.15
C VAL A 100 25.57 -1.59 -1.75
N GLY A 101 26.76 -2.08 -1.34
CA GLY A 101 27.29 -3.38 -1.75
C GLY A 101 26.54 -4.59 -1.19
N GLN A 102 25.68 -4.42 -0.18
CA GLN A 102 24.77 -5.48 0.27
C GLN A 102 23.58 -5.68 -0.70
N LEU A 103 23.29 -4.70 -1.54
CA LEU A 103 22.14 -4.68 -2.42
C LEU A 103 22.36 -5.58 -3.65
N CYS A 104 21.48 -6.56 -3.84
CA CYS A 104 21.61 -7.54 -4.92
C CYS A 104 20.66 -7.29 -6.08
N PHE A 105 19.46 -6.79 -5.80
CA PHE A 105 18.41 -6.54 -6.79
C PHE A 105 17.32 -5.64 -6.21
N ALA A 106 16.56 -5.03 -7.11
CA ALA A 106 15.27 -4.41 -6.79
C ALA A 106 14.12 -5.23 -7.39
N VAL A 107 12.94 -5.18 -6.78
CA VAL A 107 11.68 -5.73 -7.27
C VAL A 107 10.69 -4.60 -7.41
N GLY A 108 10.09 -4.47 -8.59
CA GLY A 108 9.13 -3.42 -8.90
C GLY A 108 8.54 -3.61 -10.28
N ASP A 109 7.51 -2.84 -10.64
CA ASP A 109 7.05 -2.83 -12.03
C ASP A 109 8.09 -2.17 -12.95
N ASN A 110 7.93 -2.35 -14.27
CA ASN A 110 8.86 -1.81 -15.26
C ASN A 110 8.63 -0.31 -15.54
N ALA A 111 8.07 0.44 -14.57
CA ALA A 111 7.94 1.88 -14.70
C ALA A 111 9.31 2.53 -14.94
N SER A 112 9.35 3.58 -15.76
CA SER A 112 10.61 4.24 -16.14
C SER A 112 11.40 4.75 -14.94
N ILE A 113 10.72 5.15 -13.86
CA ILE A 113 11.34 5.60 -12.62
C ILE A 113 12.08 4.45 -11.93
N ASN A 114 11.50 3.25 -11.88
CA ASN A 114 12.10 2.07 -11.25
C ASN A 114 13.30 1.56 -12.05
N VAL A 115 13.17 1.58 -13.38
CA VAL A 115 14.26 1.23 -14.30
C VAL A 115 15.42 2.23 -14.14
N ALA A 116 15.12 3.53 -14.11
CA ALA A 116 16.13 4.57 -13.90
C ALA A 116 16.78 4.46 -12.51
N PHE A 117 16.00 4.15 -11.47
CA PHE A 117 16.50 3.88 -10.13
C PHE A 117 17.47 2.70 -10.12
N ALA A 118 17.07 1.54 -10.62
CA ALA A 118 17.91 0.34 -10.63
C ALA A 118 19.20 0.56 -11.44
N ALA A 119 19.11 1.26 -12.57
CA ALA A 119 20.27 1.64 -13.37
C ALA A 119 21.22 2.58 -12.61
N ARG A 120 20.69 3.58 -11.89
CA ARG A 120 21.50 4.52 -11.08
C ARG A 120 22.10 3.85 -9.84
N ALA A 121 21.38 2.92 -9.22
CA ALA A 121 21.86 2.12 -8.10
C ALA A 121 22.83 1.01 -8.52
N GLY A 122 22.94 0.72 -9.82
CA GLY A 122 23.85 -0.31 -10.35
C GLY A 122 23.39 -1.75 -10.09
N ILE A 123 22.08 -1.98 -9.92
CA ILE A 123 21.51 -3.28 -9.55
C ILE A 123 20.47 -3.75 -10.59
N PRO A 124 20.23 -5.06 -10.72
CA PRO A 124 19.16 -5.56 -11.58
C PRO A 124 17.77 -5.23 -11.01
N LEU A 125 16.84 -4.87 -11.89
CA LEU A 125 15.41 -4.78 -11.59
C LEU A 125 14.71 -6.08 -12.00
N ILE A 126 14.14 -6.78 -11.03
CA ILE A 126 13.27 -7.92 -11.23
C ILE A 126 11.83 -7.41 -11.39
N GLY A 127 11.29 -7.60 -12.59
CA GLY A 127 9.93 -7.14 -12.91
C GLY A 127 8.86 -7.83 -12.05
N CYS A 128 7.94 -7.05 -11.51
CA CYS A 128 6.82 -7.51 -10.70
C CYS A 128 5.95 -8.55 -11.42
N PHE A 129 5.82 -9.76 -10.83
CA PHE A 129 4.99 -10.84 -11.38
C PHE A 129 3.52 -10.46 -11.48
N SER A 130 2.99 -9.73 -10.50
CA SER A 130 1.61 -9.22 -10.51
C SER A 130 1.37 -8.26 -11.69
N HIS A 131 2.37 -7.43 -12.03
CA HIS A 131 2.29 -6.57 -13.22
C HIS A 131 2.30 -7.39 -14.51
N ARG A 132 3.18 -8.40 -14.61
CA ARG A 132 3.24 -9.30 -15.79
C ARG A 132 1.93 -10.05 -16.00
N LEU A 133 1.33 -10.57 -14.92
CA LEU A 133 0.02 -11.22 -14.98
C LEU A 133 -1.05 -10.24 -15.47
N ASN A 134 -1.05 -9.01 -14.97
CA ASN A 134 -1.96 -7.96 -15.43
C ASN A 134 -1.79 -7.63 -16.92
N LEU A 135 -0.55 -7.59 -17.43
CA LEU A 135 -0.30 -7.40 -18.86
C LEU A 135 -0.88 -8.57 -19.68
N ALA A 136 -0.68 -9.82 -19.25
CA ALA A 136 -1.25 -10.98 -19.91
C ALA A 136 -2.80 -10.96 -19.90
N VAL A 137 -3.41 -10.55 -18.79
CA VAL A 137 -4.87 -10.37 -18.71
C VAL A 137 -5.34 -9.25 -19.64
N LYS A 138 -4.61 -8.13 -19.75
CA LYS A 138 -4.95 -7.05 -20.69
C LYS A 138 -4.88 -7.52 -22.14
N ASP A 139 -3.87 -8.31 -22.49
CA ASP A 139 -3.70 -8.89 -23.81
C ASP A 139 -4.86 -9.83 -24.18
N LEU A 140 -5.22 -10.73 -23.26
CA LEU A 140 -6.38 -11.64 -23.41
C LEU A 140 -7.70 -10.88 -23.61
N LEU A 141 -7.85 -9.71 -23.00
CA LEU A 141 -9.06 -8.90 -23.07
C LEU A 141 -9.11 -7.94 -24.26
N MET A 142 -8.06 -7.89 -25.10
CA MET A 142 -7.93 -6.93 -26.19
C MET A 142 -9.09 -7.04 -27.20
N ASP A 143 -9.50 -8.27 -27.54
CA ASP A 143 -10.62 -8.54 -28.44
C ASP A 143 -11.97 -8.05 -27.91
N HIS A 144 -12.06 -7.81 -26.59
CA HIS A 144 -13.27 -7.33 -25.92
C HIS A 144 -13.22 -5.85 -25.57
N GLU A 145 -12.16 -5.12 -25.96
CA GLU A 145 -11.94 -3.72 -25.56
C GLU A 145 -13.10 -2.78 -25.95
N ALA A 146 -13.76 -3.03 -27.08
CA ALA A 146 -14.94 -2.28 -27.50
C ALA A 146 -16.10 -2.38 -26.49
N TYR A 147 -16.32 -3.56 -25.90
CA TYR A 147 -17.32 -3.76 -24.85
C TYR A 147 -16.85 -3.17 -23.52
N LEU A 148 -15.59 -3.39 -23.15
CA LEU A 148 -15.01 -2.85 -21.93
C LEU A 148 -15.08 -1.32 -21.89
N SER A 149 -14.84 -0.65 -23.01
CA SER A 149 -14.95 0.80 -23.15
C SER A 149 -16.39 1.31 -22.97
N LYS A 150 -17.38 0.59 -23.52
CA LYS A 150 -18.81 0.88 -23.32
C LYS A 150 -19.22 0.72 -21.85
N ILE A 151 -18.82 -0.39 -21.21
CA ILE A 151 -19.10 -0.65 -19.79
C ILE A 151 -18.43 0.43 -18.93
N ASN A 152 -17.17 0.77 -19.19
CA ASN A 152 -16.46 1.83 -18.45
C ASN A 152 -17.15 3.19 -18.57
N SER A 153 -17.66 3.52 -19.77
CA SER A 153 -18.42 4.74 -20.02
C SER A 153 -19.74 4.76 -19.25
N LEU A 154 -20.46 3.64 -19.20
CA LEU A 154 -21.67 3.49 -18.38
C LEU A 154 -21.34 3.64 -16.90
N MET A 155 -20.31 2.95 -16.41
CA MET A 155 -19.88 3.03 -15.00
C MET A 155 -19.54 4.45 -14.57
N ARG A 156 -18.93 5.25 -15.46
CA ARG A 156 -18.68 6.67 -15.21
C ARG A 156 -19.98 7.45 -14.93
N VAL A 157 -21.02 7.22 -15.72
CA VAL A 157 -22.33 7.88 -15.57
C VAL A 157 -23.02 7.41 -14.29
N LEU A 158 -22.99 6.11 -14.02
CA LEU A 158 -23.60 5.51 -12.84
C LEU A 158 -22.93 5.95 -11.52
N LYS A 159 -21.62 6.25 -11.55
CA LYS A 159 -20.84 6.69 -10.39
C LYS A 159 -21.20 8.09 -9.88
N THR A 160 -21.90 8.90 -10.68
CA THR A 160 -22.36 10.23 -10.25
C THR A 160 -23.22 10.15 -8.99
N LEU A 161 -23.16 11.17 -8.13
CA LEU A 161 -23.81 11.15 -6.82
C LEU A 161 -25.32 10.84 -6.90
N LYS A 162 -26.02 11.43 -7.88
CA LYS A 162 -27.46 11.22 -8.11
C LYS A 162 -27.77 9.78 -8.52
N ASN A 163 -27.02 9.23 -9.48
CA ASN A 163 -27.25 7.87 -9.96
C ASN A 163 -26.85 6.84 -8.89
N ARG A 164 -25.73 7.04 -8.20
CA ARG A 164 -25.32 6.21 -7.07
C ARG A 164 -26.35 6.18 -5.95
N ALA A 165 -27.02 7.31 -5.67
CA ALA A 165 -28.11 7.36 -4.71
C ALA A 165 -29.33 6.54 -5.14
N ARG A 166 -29.62 6.50 -6.44
CA ARG A 166 -30.68 5.64 -7.01
C ARG A 166 -30.31 4.16 -6.94
N LEU A 167 -29.07 3.80 -7.30
CA LEU A 167 -28.59 2.42 -7.23
C LEU A 167 -28.64 1.85 -5.81
N ARG A 168 -28.29 2.64 -4.79
CA ARG A 168 -28.43 2.23 -3.38
C ARG A 168 -29.86 1.89 -2.97
N LYS A 169 -30.87 2.53 -3.56
CA LYS A 169 -32.29 2.21 -3.29
C LYS A 169 -32.72 0.87 -3.90
N LEU A 170 -31.98 0.41 -4.92
CA LEU A 170 -32.22 -0.84 -5.64
C LEU A 170 -31.29 -1.96 -5.16
N ASP A 171 -30.53 -1.73 -4.09
CA ASP A 171 -29.51 -2.65 -3.56
C ASP A 171 -28.43 -3.08 -4.58
N VAL A 172 -28.19 -2.24 -5.60
CA VAL A 172 -27.19 -2.52 -6.63
C VAL A 172 -25.80 -2.08 -6.14
N PRO A 173 -24.75 -2.91 -6.35
CA PRO A 173 -23.38 -2.56 -6.01
C PRO A 173 -22.91 -1.21 -6.56
N ALA A 174 -22.02 -0.54 -5.82
CA ALA A 174 -21.49 0.74 -6.26
C ALA A 174 -20.65 0.56 -7.56
N PRO A 175 -20.90 1.37 -8.60
CA PRO A 175 -20.20 1.27 -9.86
C PRO A 175 -18.73 1.66 -9.71
N VAL A 176 -17.86 0.95 -10.42
CA VAL A 176 -16.41 1.14 -10.43
C VAL A 176 -15.97 1.32 -11.88
N GLN A 177 -15.10 2.28 -12.13
CA GLN A 177 -14.45 2.46 -13.43
C GLN A 177 -13.10 1.75 -13.42
N ARG A 178 -12.66 1.27 -14.59
CA ARG A 178 -11.30 0.74 -14.74
C ARG A 178 -10.27 1.87 -14.52
N ASN A 179 -9.10 1.49 -14.02
CA ASN A 179 -7.97 2.35 -13.73
C ASN A 179 -6.68 1.61 -14.07
N ASP A 180 -5.84 2.21 -14.92
CA ASP A 180 -4.64 1.55 -15.43
C ASP A 180 -3.60 1.22 -14.37
N THR A 181 -3.50 2.02 -13.31
CA THR A 181 -2.57 1.80 -12.19
C THR A 181 -3.12 0.83 -11.15
N ARG A 182 -4.41 0.48 -11.20
CA ARG A 182 -5.03 -0.53 -10.34
C ARG A 182 -5.37 -1.77 -11.17
N TRP A 183 -4.44 -2.71 -11.19
CA TRP A 183 -4.44 -3.86 -12.10
C TRP A 183 -5.72 -4.73 -12.06
N SER A 184 -6.38 -4.85 -10.91
CA SER A 184 -7.65 -5.60 -10.79
C SER A 184 -8.90 -4.82 -11.22
N SER A 185 -8.78 -3.56 -11.62
CA SER A 185 -9.92 -2.66 -11.80
C SER A 185 -10.87 -3.06 -12.93
N THR A 186 -10.37 -3.64 -14.03
CA THR A 186 -11.21 -4.15 -15.13
C THR A 186 -12.07 -5.32 -14.67
N PHE A 187 -11.50 -6.26 -13.91
CA PHE A 187 -12.24 -7.38 -13.32
C PHE A 187 -13.33 -6.87 -12.36
N ILE A 188 -12.96 -5.96 -11.44
CA ILE A 188 -13.91 -5.38 -10.49
C ILE A 188 -15.03 -4.62 -11.23
N MET A 189 -14.71 -3.88 -12.28
CA MET A 189 -15.70 -3.18 -13.11
C MET A 189 -16.71 -4.17 -13.71
N LEU A 190 -16.25 -5.27 -14.31
CA LEU A 190 -17.12 -6.30 -14.88
C LEU A 190 -17.96 -6.98 -13.80
N GLN A 191 -17.36 -7.31 -12.66
CA GLN A 191 -18.07 -7.90 -11.53
C GLN A 191 -19.22 -7.02 -11.05
N ARG A 192 -19.01 -5.70 -10.95
CA ARG A 192 -20.05 -4.73 -10.55
C ARG A 192 -21.10 -4.47 -11.63
N TYR A 193 -20.80 -4.81 -12.88
CA TYR A 193 -21.75 -4.66 -14.00
C TYR A 193 -22.68 -5.87 -14.10
N LEU A 194 -22.17 -7.06 -13.80
CA LEU A 194 -22.88 -8.34 -13.95
C LEU A 194 -23.62 -8.78 -12.67
N LEU A 195 -23.22 -8.28 -11.49
CA LEU A 195 -23.81 -8.55 -10.18
C LEU A 195 -24.42 -7.29 -9.59
#